data_AF-A0A7S3ASD0-F1
#
_entry.id   AF-A0A7S3ASD0-F1
#
_cell.length_a   1.000
_cell.length_b   1.000
_cell.length_c   1.000
_cell.angle_alpha   90.00
_cell.angle_beta   90.00
_cell.angle_gamma   90.00
#
_symmetry.space_group_name_H-M   'P 1'
#
loop_
_entity.id
_entity.type
_entity.pdbx_description
1 polymer ?
#
loop_
_entity_poly.entity_id
_entity_poly.type
_entity_poly.pdbx_seq_one_letter_code
_entity_poly.pdbx_strand_id
1 'polypeptide(L)'
;MEIALDRAGAVVAAYSKHHLVPVAETLYAEPGPFAPTTFELEGLRWGAIICYEGVYPSIFGDWSQMDALKQQGAELFLWAIGGMVADQRSAPSLARKYSLPVVAAEDEHGAVFVNSTGNPFNSTSVLLRMANYTAHASIAVADISVLKRDVVSGLPPAPRR
;
A
#
# COMPACT_ATOMS: atom_id res chain seq x y z
N MET A 1 -10.17 -10.05 3.81
CA MET A 1 -8.87 -10.28 4.46
C MET A 1 -7.84 -10.36 3.35
N GLU A 2 -6.69 -9.74 3.53
CA GLU A 2 -5.53 -9.86 2.64
C GLU A 2 -4.38 -10.57 3.36
N ILE A 3 -3.58 -11.31 2.60
CA ILE A 3 -2.35 -11.97 3.09
C ILE A 3 -1.15 -11.50 2.28
N ALA A 4 -0.03 -11.24 2.97
CA ALA A 4 1.25 -10.98 2.32
C ALA A 4 2.12 -12.23 2.43
N LEU A 5 2.73 -12.62 1.32
CA LEU A 5 3.63 -13.76 1.21
C LEU A 5 5.05 -13.30 0.85
N ASP A 6 6.07 -13.97 1.40
CA ASP A 6 7.45 -13.80 0.94
C ASP A 6 7.76 -14.63 -0.32
N ARG A 7 9.01 -14.56 -0.81
CA ARG A 7 9.46 -15.31 -2.00
C ARG A 7 9.43 -16.82 -1.82
N ALA A 8 9.53 -17.32 -0.58
CA ALA A 8 9.42 -18.74 -0.27
C ALA A 8 7.95 -19.20 -0.14
N GLY A 9 6.99 -18.26 -0.24
CA GLY A 9 5.56 -18.51 -0.06
C GLY A 9 5.12 -18.53 1.40
N ALA A 10 5.97 -18.09 2.34
CA ALA A 10 5.61 -18.00 3.74
C ALA A 10 4.73 -16.76 4.00
N VAL A 11 3.70 -16.91 4.83
CA VAL A 11 2.85 -15.78 5.25
C VAL A 11 3.63 -14.87 6.18
N VAL A 12 3.85 -13.63 5.76
CA VAL A 12 4.54 -12.59 6.56
C VAL A 12 3.56 -11.58 7.18
N ALA A 13 2.32 -11.51 6.67
CA ALA A 13 1.25 -10.74 7.27
C ALA A 13 -0.12 -11.29 6.89
N ALA A 14 -1.10 -11.09 7.76
CA ALA A 14 -2.51 -11.19 7.46
C ALA A 14 -3.20 -9.93 7.99
N TYR A 15 -4.02 -9.30 7.17
CA TYR A 15 -4.70 -8.07 7.51
C TYR A 15 -6.19 -8.14 7.18
N SER A 16 -7.02 -7.78 8.15
CA SER A 16 -8.48 -7.73 8.00
C SER A 16 -8.92 -6.28 7.89
N LYS A 17 -9.60 -5.96 6.80
CA LYS A 17 -10.10 -4.62 6.50
C LYS A 17 -10.97 -4.10 7.65
N HIS A 18 -10.59 -2.96 8.22
CA HIS A 18 -11.32 -2.30 9.28
C HIS A 18 -12.42 -1.38 8.74
N HIS A 19 -12.11 -0.56 7.73
CA HIS A 19 -13.09 0.35 7.14
C HIS A 19 -13.75 -0.27 5.92
N LEU A 20 -15.01 -0.71 6.07
CA LEU A 20 -15.80 -1.24 4.97
C LEU A 20 -16.36 -0.13 4.07
N VAL A 21 -16.54 -0.42 2.79
CA VAL A 21 -17.30 0.43 1.86
C VAL A 21 -18.74 0.51 2.38
N PRO A 22 -19.26 1.72 2.66
CA PRO A 22 -20.63 1.88 3.13
C PRO A 22 -21.63 1.26 2.16
N VAL A 23 -22.65 0.60 2.70
CA VAL A 23 -23.73 -0.07 1.96
C VAL A 23 -23.27 -1.31 1.20
N ALA A 24 -22.23 -1.25 0.38
CA ALA A 24 -21.82 -2.37 -0.46
C ALA A 24 -21.27 -3.54 0.38
N GLU A 25 -20.23 -3.31 1.17
CA GLU A 25 -19.56 -4.39 1.91
C GLU A 25 -20.28 -4.74 3.21
N THR A 26 -20.97 -3.77 3.83
CA THR A 26 -21.68 -3.95 5.10
C THR A 26 -22.88 -4.89 5.01
N LEU A 27 -23.29 -5.30 3.81
CA LEU A 27 -24.38 -6.27 3.59
C LEU A 27 -23.93 -7.73 3.75
N TYR A 28 -22.63 -8.01 3.63
CA TYR A 28 -22.11 -9.38 3.59
C TYR A 28 -20.77 -9.58 4.32
N ALA A 29 -20.18 -8.51 4.85
CA ALA A 29 -18.94 -8.56 5.61
C ALA A 29 -19.05 -7.75 6.90
N GLU A 30 -18.29 -8.19 7.91
CA GLU A 30 -18.10 -7.46 9.16
C GLU A 30 -16.72 -6.78 9.15
N PRO A 31 -16.62 -5.57 9.74
CA PRO A 31 -15.33 -4.90 9.86
C PRO A 31 -14.38 -5.72 10.73
N GLY A 32 -13.13 -5.83 10.28
CA GLY A 32 -12.05 -6.36 11.10
C GLY A 32 -11.76 -5.44 12.31
N PRO A 33 -11.00 -5.92 13.30
CA PRO A 33 -10.57 -5.09 14.42
C PRO A 33 -9.69 -3.93 13.92
N PHE A 34 -9.65 -2.82 14.67
CA PHE A 34 -8.66 -1.77 14.44
C PHE A 34 -7.27 -2.32 14.81
N ALA A 35 -6.62 -2.95 13.83
CA ALA A 35 -5.30 -3.56 13.94
C ALA A 35 -4.43 -3.12 12.74
N PRO A 36 -4.01 -1.84 12.69
CA PRO A 36 -3.05 -1.37 11.70
C PRO A 36 -1.85 -2.33 11.66
N THR A 37 -1.54 -2.84 10.47
CA THR A 37 -0.61 -3.96 10.30
C THR A 37 0.58 -3.53 9.48
N THR A 38 1.77 -3.61 10.07
CA THR A 38 3.04 -3.53 9.35
C THR A 38 3.75 -4.87 9.27
N PHE A 39 4.55 -5.10 8.23
CA PHE A 39 5.34 -6.32 8.06
C PHE A 39 6.66 -6.07 7.35
N GLU A 40 7.65 -6.92 7.59
CA GLU A 40 8.96 -6.86 6.95
C GLU A 40 8.96 -7.69 5.66
N LEU A 41 9.35 -7.08 4.54
CA LEU A 41 9.54 -7.78 3.28
C LEU A 41 10.63 -7.10 2.46
N GLU A 42 11.64 -7.86 2.03
CA GLU A 42 12.82 -7.36 1.29
C GLU A 42 13.64 -6.27 2.02
N GLY A 43 13.62 -6.32 3.36
CA GLY A 43 14.32 -5.35 4.22
C GLY A 43 13.69 -3.96 4.18
N LEU A 44 12.37 -3.90 4.01
CA LEU A 44 11.54 -2.72 4.17
C LEU A 44 10.34 -3.09 5.06
N ARG A 45 9.92 -2.15 5.90
CA ARG A 45 8.67 -2.25 6.66
C ARG A 45 7.50 -1.66 5.88
N TRP A 46 6.58 -2.53 5.48
CA TRP A 46 5.38 -2.17 4.72
C TRP A 46 4.21 -1.93 5.65
N GLY A 47 3.37 -0.92 5.37
CA GLY A 47 2.06 -0.76 5.99
C GLY A 47 0.94 -1.21 5.06
N ALA A 48 0.08 -2.12 5.52
CA ALA A 48 -1.01 -2.68 4.71
C ALA A 48 -2.27 -1.79 4.73
N ILE A 49 -2.86 -1.59 3.56
CA ILE A 49 -4.11 -0.83 3.34
C ILE A 49 -4.98 -1.61 2.34
N ILE A 50 -6.29 -1.74 2.62
CA ILE A 50 -7.22 -2.46 1.73
C ILE A 50 -8.26 -1.50 1.14
N CYS A 51 -8.24 -1.37 -0.17
CA CYS A 51 -9.28 -0.80 -1.03
C CYS A 51 -9.77 0.55 -0.51
N TYR A 52 -11.00 0.62 -0.01
CA TYR A 52 -11.62 1.83 0.52
C TYR A 52 -10.80 2.55 1.59
N GLU A 53 -9.99 1.82 2.36
CA GLU A 53 -9.20 2.39 3.46
C GLU A 53 -8.20 3.45 3.00
N GLY A 54 -7.68 3.38 1.77
CA GLY A 54 -6.72 4.39 1.29
C GLY A 54 -7.36 5.74 0.96
N VAL A 55 -8.67 5.76 0.68
CA VAL A 55 -9.43 7.01 0.44
C VAL A 55 -10.27 7.44 1.64
N TYR A 56 -10.57 6.51 2.56
CA TYR A 56 -11.38 6.74 3.75
C TYR A 56 -11.02 8.02 4.51
N PRO A 57 -9.74 8.33 4.80
CA PRO A 57 -9.40 9.54 5.55
C PRO A 57 -9.66 10.84 4.80
N SER A 58 -9.61 10.81 3.46
CA SER A 58 -9.91 12.00 2.66
C SER A 58 -11.41 12.29 2.62
N ILE A 59 -12.24 11.27 2.81
CA ILE A 59 -13.71 11.37 2.82
C ILE A 59 -14.21 11.77 4.21
N PHE A 60 -13.69 11.13 5.27
CA PHE A 60 -14.21 11.31 6.64
C PHE A 60 -13.29 12.11 7.56
N GLY A 61 -12.09 12.48 7.13
CA GLY A 61 -11.12 13.21 7.95
C GLY A 61 -10.43 12.36 9.02
N ASP A 62 -10.68 11.05 9.08
CA ASP A 62 -10.06 10.14 10.04
C ASP A 62 -8.81 9.48 9.44
N TRP A 63 -7.64 9.93 9.91
CA TRP A 63 -6.33 9.46 9.48
C TRP A 63 -5.70 8.42 10.43
N SER A 64 -6.44 7.97 11.44
CA SER A 64 -5.93 7.14 12.55
C SER A 64 -5.20 5.88 12.10
N GLN A 65 -5.73 5.19 11.08
CA GLN A 65 -5.10 3.97 10.54
C GLN A 65 -3.72 4.27 9.96
N MET A 66 -3.57 5.31 9.13
CA MET A 66 -2.28 5.64 8.52
C MET A 66 -1.30 6.27 9.50
N ASP A 67 -1.80 7.06 10.45
CA ASP A 67 -0.98 7.58 11.55
C ASP A 67 -0.40 6.42 12.37
N ALA A 68 -1.21 5.40 12.68
CA ALA A 68 -0.76 4.22 13.39
C ALA A 68 0.26 3.39 12.58
N LEU A 69 0.03 3.18 11.28
CA LEU A 69 1.01 2.51 10.41
C LEU A 69 2.35 3.26 10.39
N LYS A 70 2.32 4.59 10.31
CA LYS A 70 3.53 5.42 10.36
C LYS A 70 4.24 5.30 11.71
N GLN A 71 3.50 5.33 12.82
CA GLN A 71 4.04 5.16 14.17
C GLN A 71 4.64 3.76 14.40
N GLN A 72 4.09 2.72 13.78
CA GLN A 72 4.65 1.37 13.76
C GLN A 72 5.93 1.26 12.91
N GLY A 73 6.31 2.34 12.20
CA GLY A 73 7.54 2.44 11.44
C GLY A 73 7.41 2.06 9.98
N ALA A 74 6.20 2.10 9.40
CA ALA A 74 6.02 1.90 7.97
C ALA A 74 6.95 2.84 7.17
N GLU A 75 7.72 2.25 6.27
CA GLU A 75 8.61 2.92 5.32
C GLU A 75 7.95 3.13 3.96
N LEU A 76 6.85 2.43 3.69
CA LEU A 76 5.98 2.59 2.54
C LEU A 76 4.61 1.96 2.80
N PHE A 77 3.62 2.37 2.01
CA PHE A 77 2.28 1.76 2.04
C PHE A 77 2.09 0.78 0.88
N LEU A 78 1.61 -0.42 1.21
CA LEU A 78 1.02 -1.35 0.25
C LEU A 78 -0.49 -1.20 0.30
N TRP A 79 -1.07 -0.75 -0.80
CA TRP A 79 -2.50 -0.54 -0.94
C TRP A 79 -3.07 -1.51 -1.97
N ALA A 80 -3.75 -2.56 -1.50
CA ALA A 80 -4.43 -3.54 -2.34
C ALA A 80 -5.82 -3.06 -2.74
N ILE A 81 -6.19 -3.07 -4.02
CA ILE A 81 -7.36 -2.38 -4.55
C ILE A 81 -8.17 -3.31 -5.45
N GLY A 82 -9.39 -3.64 -5.03
CA GLY A 82 -10.31 -4.49 -5.79
C GLY A 82 -11.06 -3.80 -6.95
N GLY A 83 -10.74 -2.53 -7.25
CA GLY A 83 -11.29 -1.78 -8.39
C GLY A 83 -11.39 -0.27 -8.17
N MET A 84 -11.17 0.54 -9.23
CA MET A 84 -11.50 1.97 -9.42
C MET A 84 -11.17 3.00 -8.32
N VAL A 85 -10.37 2.67 -7.29
CA VAL A 85 -10.16 3.57 -6.14
C VAL A 85 -8.74 4.15 -6.04
N ALA A 86 -7.73 3.58 -6.71
CA ALA A 86 -6.47 4.30 -6.95
C ALA A 86 -6.61 5.21 -8.16
N ASP A 87 -7.35 6.30 -7.99
CA ASP A 87 -7.19 7.37 -8.96
C ASP A 87 -5.73 7.88 -8.89
N GLN A 88 -5.26 8.47 -10.00
CA GLN A 88 -3.97 9.14 -10.07
C GLN A 88 -3.83 10.33 -9.08
N ARG A 89 -4.77 10.53 -8.15
CA ARG A 89 -4.79 11.63 -7.17
C ARG A 89 -4.64 11.14 -5.74
N SER A 90 -5.28 10.05 -5.36
CA SER A 90 -5.34 9.56 -3.98
C SER A 90 -4.02 8.97 -3.53
N ALA A 91 -3.41 8.10 -4.34
CA ALA A 91 -2.08 7.56 -4.02
C ALA A 91 -1.01 8.67 -3.91
N PRO A 92 -0.94 9.66 -4.84
CA PRO A 92 -0.09 10.84 -4.65
C PRO A 92 -0.40 11.70 -3.43
N SER A 93 -1.68 11.90 -3.09
CA SER A 93 -2.08 12.66 -1.91
C SER A 93 -1.61 11.97 -0.63
N LEU A 94 -1.85 10.67 -0.53
CA LEU A 94 -1.43 9.83 0.59
C LEU A 94 0.09 9.84 0.75
N ALA A 95 0.81 9.65 -0.37
CA ALA A 95 2.26 9.63 -0.39
C ALA A 95 2.86 10.94 0.16
N ARG A 96 2.36 12.09 -0.35
CA ARG A 96 2.80 13.42 0.10
C ARG A 96 2.51 13.67 1.57
N LYS A 97 1.31 13.30 2.06
CA LYS A 97 0.91 13.56 3.45
C LYS A 97 1.87 12.89 4.43
N TYR A 98 2.25 11.64 4.17
CA TYR A 98 3.11 10.87 5.08
C TYR A 98 4.59 10.92 4.72
N SER A 99 4.95 11.56 3.60
CA SER A 99 6.29 11.51 3.03
C SER A 99 6.77 10.06 2.88
N LEU A 100 5.87 9.18 2.41
CA LEU A 100 6.12 7.76 2.22
C LEU A 100 5.75 7.34 0.79
N PRO A 101 6.53 6.45 0.15
CA PRO A 101 6.10 5.82 -1.09
C PRO A 101 4.80 5.01 -0.91
N VAL A 102 4.04 4.90 -1.99
CA VAL A 102 2.79 4.11 -2.05
C VAL A 102 2.86 3.17 -3.24
N VAL A 103 2.59 1.89 -2.99
CA VAL A 103 2.34 0.87 -4.02
C VAL A 103 0.86 0.56 -4.00
N ALA A 104 0.12 1.09 -4.97
CA ALA A 104 -1.31 0.85 -5.14
C ALA A 104 -1.51 -0.24 -6.19
N ALA A 105 -1.83 -1.46 -5.77
CA ALA A 105 -2.00 -2.62 -6.64
C ALA A 105 -3.48 -2.88 -6.92
N GLU A 106 -3.89 -2.82 -8.19
CA GLU A 106 -5.25 -3.06 -8.66
C GLU A 106 -5.38 -4.38 -9.43
N ASP A 107 -6.49 -5.09 -9.24
CA ASP A 107 -6.76 -6.42 -9.80
C ASP A 107 -6.66 -6.47 -11.34
N GLU A 108 -7.22 -5.47 -12.05
CA GLU A 108 -7.34 -5.51 -13.52
C GLU A 108 -6.32 -4.62 -14.26
N HIS A 109 -5.88 -3.54 -13.62
CA HIS A 109 -5.06 -2.48 -14.25
C HIS A 109 -3.59 -2.54 -13.84
N GLY A 110 -3.24 -3.45 -12.92
CA GLY A 110 -1.91 -3.56 -12.36
C GLY A 110 -1.66 -2.55 -11.24
N ALA A 111 -0.39 -2.28 -10.94
CA ALA A 111 0.01 -1.45 -9.82
C ALA A 111 0.58 -0.09 -10.24
N VAL A 112 0.10 0.95 -9.57
CA VAL A 112 0.64 2.31 -9.60
C VAL A 112 1.63 2.46 -8.45
N PHE A 113 2.84 2.88 -8.79
CA PHE A 113 3.90 3.13 -7.83
C PHE A 113 4.10 4.63 -7.75
N VAL A 114 4.08 5.18 -6.53
CA VAL A 114 4.24 6.60 -6.28
C VAL A 114 5.32 6.81 -5.24
N ASN A 115 6.23 7.76 -5.50
CA ASN A 115 7.28 8.11 -4.55
C ASN A 115 6.75 8.98 -3.40
N SER A 116 7.59 9.26 -2.40
CA SER A 116 7.21 10.06 -1.21
C SER A 116 6.75 11.50 -1.54
N THR A 117 7.10 12.01 -2.71
CA THR A 117 6.66 13.34 -3.20
C THR A 117 5.36 13.29 -4.00
N GLY A 118 4.79 12.10 -4.21
CA GLY A 118 3.56 11.91 -4.97
C GLY A 118 3.76 11.79 -6.48
N ASN A 119 5.00 11.58 -6.95
CA ASN A 119 5.31 11.40 -8.37
C ASN A 119 5.29 9.90 -8.74
N PRO A 120 4.71 9.50 -9.88
CA PRO A 120 4.66 8.11 -10.29
C PRO A 120 6.04 7.59 -10.70
N PHE A 121 6.31 6.31 -10.44
CA PHE A 121 7.43 5.56 -11.03
C PHE A 121 7.00 4.85 -12.31
N ASN A 122 7.96 4.59 -13.20
CA ASN A 122 7.73 3.70 -14.34
C ASN A 122 7.54 2.26 -13.84
N SER A 123 6.40 1.66 -14.16
CA SER A 123 6.12 0.24 -13.93
C SER A 123 5.74 -0.46 -15.23
N THR A 124 5.89 -1.78 -15.23
CA THR A 124 5.46 -2.66 -16.32
C THR A 124 4.57 -3.75 -15.74
N SER A 125 3.34 -3.83 -16.22
CA SER A 125 2.43 -4.92 -15.89
C SER A 125 2.67 -6.09 -16.84
N VAL A 126 2.83 -7.28 -16.27
CA VAL A 126 3.00 -8.55 -16.99
C VAL A 126 1.82 -9.44 -16.63
N LEU A 127 1.18 -9.99 -17.65
CA LEU A 127 0.14 -10.99 -17.46
C LEU A 127 0.79 -12.36 -17.21
N LEU A 128 0.63 -12.89 -16.00
CA LEU A 128 1.04 -14.25 -15.66
C LEU A 128 -0.06 -15.21 -16.12
N ARG A 129 0.28 -16.09 -17.07
CA ARG A 129 -0.59 -17.17 -17.53
C ARG A 129 -0.05 -18.50 -17.04
N MET A 130 -0.84 -19.22 -16.25
CA MET A 130 -0.65 -20.62 -15.89
C MET A 130 -1.81 -21.43 -16.50
N ALA A 131 -1.64 -22.76 -16.64
CA ALA A 131 -2.52 -23.62 -17.44
C ALA A 131 -4.03 -23.40 -17.23
N ASN A 132 -4.46 -23.06 -15.99
CA ASN A 132 -5.85 -22.75 -15.64
C ASN A 132 -6.02 -21.47 -14.81
N TYR A 133 -5.03 -20.57 -14.82
CA TYR A 133 -5.04 -19.36 -13.98
C TYR A 133 -4.38 -18.20 -14.71
N THR A 134 -5.05 -17.05 -14.71
CA THR A 134 -4.48 -15.80 -15.21
C THR A 134 -4.42 -14.81 -14.06
N ALA A 135 -3.24 -14.24 -13.80
CA ALA A 135 -3.05 -13.16 -12.84
C ALA A 135 -2.35 -11.98 -13.51
N HIS A 136 -2.69 -10.78 -13.07
CA HIS A 136 -1.94 -9.58 -13.39
C HIS A 136 -0.83 -9.44 -12.35
N ALA A 137 0.43 -9.47 -12.79
CA ALA A 137 1.55 -9.10 -11.96
C ALA A 137 2.08 -7.76 -12.42
N SER A 138 2.23 -6.82 -11.51
CA SER A 138 2.88 -5.55 -11.82
C SER A 138 4.28 -5.54 -11.28
N ILE A 139 5.23 -5.38 -12.20
CA ILE A 139 6.64 -5.24 -11.92
C ILE A 139 6.95 -3.76 -12.06
N ALA A 140 7.09 -3.05 -10.94
CA ALA A 140 7.84 -1.80 -11.01
C ALA A 140 9.30 -2.12 -11.29
N VAL A 141 9.86 -1.53 -12.33
CA VAL A 141 11.30 -1.28 -12.37
C VAL A 141 11.56 -0.02 -11.53
N ALA A 142 11.12 -0.06 -10.28
CA ALA A 142 11.67 0.77 -9.24
C ALA A 142 12.77 -0.10 -8.66
N ASP A 143 14.03 0.21 -8.98
CA ASP A 143 15.13 -0.36 -8.23
C ASP A 143 14.77 -0.19 -6.74
N ILE A 144 14.73 -1.27 -5.97
CA ILE A 144 14.37 -1.20 -4.55
C ILE A 144 15.35 -0.28 -3.81
N SER A 145 16.54 -0.05 -4.38
CA SER A 145 17.49 0.97 -3.94
C SER A 145 16.97 2.41 -4.13
N VAL A 146 16.06 2.69 -5.05
CA VAL A 146 15.36 3.98 -5.23
C VAL A 146 14.29 4.18 -4.15
N LEU A 147 13.49 3.16 -3.83
CA LEU A 147 12.59 3.21 -2.67
C LEU A 147 13.38 3.41 -1.37
N LYS A 148 14.46 2.66 -1.20
CA LYS A 148 15.38 2.83 -0.05
C LYS A 148 16.04 4.21 -0.03
N ARG A 149 16.43 4.78 -1.19
CA ARG A 149 17.00 6.14 -1.27
C ARG A 149 15.97 7.22 -0.94
N ASP A 150 14.73 7.08 -1.39
CA ASP A 150 13.66 8.02 -1.06
C ASP A 150 13.37 8.03 0.44
N VAL A 151 13.30 6.84 1.07
CA VAL A 151 13.18 6.71 2.54
C VAL A 151 14.34 7.39 3.27
N VAL A 152 15.57 7.24 2.78
CA VAL A 152 16.76 7.85 3.38
C VAL A 152 16.82 9.38 3.16
N SER A 153 16.38 9.88 2.00
CA SER A 153 16.42 11.31 1.65
C SER A 153 15.30 12.16 2.30
N GLY A 154 14.20 11.52 2.70
CA GLY A 154 13.08 12.17 3.42
C GLY A 154 13.30 12.32 4.92
N LEU A 155 14.40 11.81 5.46
CA LEU A 155 14.75 11.98 6.88
C LEU A 155 15.24 13.43 7.12
N PRO A 156 14.75 14.11 8.17
CA PRO A 156 15.32 15.39 8.56
C PRO A 156 16.83 15.24 8.82
N PRO A 157 17.65 16.25 8.47
CA PRO A 157 19.08 16.18 8.68
C PRO A 157 19.38 15.90 10.15
N ALA A 158 20.31 14.99 10.41
CA ALA A 158 20.71 14.64 11.77
C ALA A 158 21.10 15.90 12.55
N PRO A 159 20.70 16.04 13.83
CA PRO A 159 21.05 17.19 14.64
C PRO A 159 22.58 17.31 14.69
N ARG A 160 23.10 18.50 14.33
CA ARG A 160 24.53 18.80 14.48
C ARG A 160 24.87 18.74 15.96
N ARG A 161 25.80 17.86 16.31
CA ARG A 161 26.43 17.82 17.64
C ARG A 161 27.38 18.99 17.82
#